data_AF-A0A8C9FJR8-F1
#
_entry.id   AF-A0A8C9FJR8-F1
#
_cell.length_a   1.000
_cell.length_b   1.000
_cell.length_c   1.000
_cell.angle_alpha   90.00
_cell.angle_beta   90.00
_cell.angle_gamma   90.00
#
_symmetry.space_group_name_H-M   'P 1'
#
loop_
_entity.id
_entity.type
_entity.pdbx_description
1 polymer ?
#
loop_
_entity_poly.entity_id
_entity_poly.type
_entity_poly.pdbx_seq_one_letter_code
_entity_poly.pdbx_strand_id
1 'polypeptide(L)'
;MGTLHLTRIGSPQEWGSPLKYGLWVPPNQPLQLAVFNVGQYRREAVQSYKNYEFFRHDNEEAMQIRRFSGGLGGQRGCLGVGGGVTSPADGLLHCNTSLPPRQCALAALQDVRTYLSSEEGQVAVFDATNTTRERRALILQFAKENGYKVLFVESICDDPAIIEENIKQVKLSSPDYKGCTPEEAVADFLQRIECYKTTYEPLDEQLDSGLSYIKIFDVGMRYLANRVQGHVQSRTVYYLMNTHVTPRAIYLSRHGESQLNLKGRIGGDAGLSPRGRQYAQALAEFIRSQSIRELKVWTSHMKRTIETAEALGVPYEQWKALNEIDAGVCEEMTYEEIQERYPEEFALRDQDKYRYRYPKGESYEDLVQRLEPVIMELERQENVLVICHQAVMRCLLAYFLDKSSEELPYLRCPLHTVLKLTPVAYGCEVESIYLNVEAVNTHRERPQNVDVSRPPAEALVTVPEHY
;
A
#
# COMPACT_ATOMS: atom_id res chain seq x y z
N MET A 1 -20.37 -2.93 -11.44
CA MET A 1 -19.59 -3.39 -12.61
C MET A 1 -18.14 -3.51 -12.16
N GLY A 2 -17.67 -4.72 -11.85
CA GLY A 2 -16.27 -4.96 -11.48
C GLY A 2 -15.32 -4.71 -12.65
N THR A 3 -14.05 -4.37 -12.38
CA THR A 3 -13.08 -4.05 -13.42
C THR A 3 -11.76 -4.81 -13.22
N LEU A 4 -11.28 -5.52 -14.25
CA LEU A 4 -10.01 -6.26 -14.23
C LEU A 4 -8.88 -5.34 -14.69
N HIS A 5 -8.36 -4.54 -13.79
CA HIS A 5 -7.57 -3.38 -14.23
C HIS A 5 -6.12 -3.65 -14.55
N LEU A 6 -5.55 -4.79 -14.18
CA LEU A 6 -4.11 -4.96 -14.30
C LEU A 6 -3.76 -6.37 -14.71
N THR A 7 -3.33 -6.52 -15.96
CA THR A 7 -2.65 -7.73 -16.42
C THR A 7 -1.21 -7.38 -16.73
N ARG A 8 -0.30 -7.89 -15.90
CA ARG A 8 1.14 -7.64 -16.06
C ARG A 8 1.66 -8.34 -17.32
N ILE A 9 2.46 -7.64 -18.12
CA ILE A 9 3.16 -8.20 -19.28
C ILE A 9 4.66 -7.92 -19.09
N GLY A 10 5.50 -8.95 -19.15
CA GLY A 10 6.96 -8.82 -19.01
C GLY A 10 7.59 -9.64 -17.87
N SER A 11 8.90 -9.45 -17.63
CA SER A 11 9.66 -10.15 -16.60
C SER A 11 9.16 -9.80 -15.17
N PRO A 12 9.38 -10.64 -14.13
CA PRO A 12 8.91 -10.36 -12.77
C PRO A 12 9.94 -9.75 -11.84
N GLN A 13 9.86 -8.58 -11.19
CA GLN A 13 9.37 -7.22 -11.45
C GLN A 13 7.94 -6.78 -11.04
N GLU A 14 7.59 -7.19 -9.81
CA GLU A 14 7.05 -6.44 -8.65
C GLU A 14 6.09 -5.24 -8.79
N TRP A 15 4.80 -5.41 -8.48
CA TRP A 15 3.85 -4.29 -8.30
C TRP A 15 2.68 -4.64 -7.35
N GLY A 16 2.94 -5.26 -6.20
CA GLY A 16 1.87 -5.72 -5.30
C GLY A 16 1.23 -4.61 -4.46
N SER A 17 1.96 -4.17 -3.43
CA SER A 17 1.45 -3.30 -2.36
C SER A 17 1.23 -1.81 -2.74
N PRO A 18 2.06 -1.17 -3.59
CA PRO A 18 1.95 0.28 -3.83
C PRO A 18 0.66 0.70 -4.58
N LEU A 19 0.11 -0.17 -5.42
CA LEU A 19 -1.10 0.14 -6.23
C LEU A 19 -2.39 0.23 -5.42
N LYS A 20 -2.48 -0.42 -4.25
CA LYS A 20 -3.68 -0.37 -3.38
C LYS A 20 -3.99 1.06 -2.94
N TYR A 21 -2.96 1.83 -2.65
CA TYR A 21 -3.11 3.19 -2.14
C TYR A 21 -2.84 4.28 -3.19
N GLY A 22 -2.23 3.94 -4.32
CA GLY A 22 -2.13 4.84 -5.47
C GLY A 22 -3.45 5.12 -6.17
N LEU A 23 -4.47 4.30 -5.88
CA LEU A 23 -5.76 4.31 -6.56
C LEU A 23 -6.89 4.75 -5.63
N TRP A 24 -6.74 5.94 -5.04
CA TRP A 24 -7.89 6.63 -4.45
C TRP A 24 -8.82 7.12 -5.56
N VAL A 25 -10.09 6.72 -5.49
CA VAL A 25 -11.15 7.11 -6.42
C VAL A 25 -12.26 7.83 -5.64
N PRO A 26 -12.39 9.16 -5.79
CA PRO A 26 -13.55 9.89 -5.29
C PRO A 26 -14.83 9.41 -6.00
N PRO A 27 -16.01 9.41 -5.36
CA PRO A 27 -16.31 9.94 -4.02
C PRO A 27 -16.33 8.90 -2.88
N ASN A 28 -15.93 7.64 -3.11
CA ASN A 28 -16.15 6.56 -2.14
C ASN A 28 -14.89 5.68 -1.96
N GLN A 29 -14.31 5.71 -0.75
CA GLN A 29 -13.38 4.74 -0.16
C GLN A 29 -12.09 4.41 -0.96
N PRO A 30 -11.04 3.87 -0.32
CA PRO A 30 -9.94 3.26 -1.07
C PRO A 30 -10.52 2.16 -1.96
N LEU A 31 -10.09 2.09 -3.23
CA LEU A 31 -10.56 1.03 -4.12
C LEU A 31 -10.24 -0.31 -3.49
N GLN A 32 -11.27 -1.16 -3.38
CA GLN A 32 -11.06 -2.53 -2.96
C GLN A 32 -10.34 -3.27 -4.09
N LEU A 33 -9.07 -3.57 -3.83
CA LEU A 33 -8.15 -4.18 -4.77
C LEU A 33 -7.56 -5.47 -4.20
N ALA A 34 -7.49 -6.50 -5.04
CA ALA A 34 -6.80 -7.76 -4.72
C ALA A 34 -5.79 -8.15 -5.80
N VAL A 35 -4.67 -8.73 -5.38
CA VAL A 35 -3.61 -9.23 -6.27
C VAL A 35 -3.67 -10.75 -6.37
N PHE A 36 -3.75 -11.26 -7.59
CA PHE A 36 -3.78 -12.67 -7.94
C PHE A 36 -2.45 -13.05 -8.61
N ASN A 37 -1.49 -13.50 -7.80
CA ASN A 37 -0.15 -13.85 -8.26
C ASN A 37 -0.10 -15.29 -8.77
N VAL A 38 -0.08 -15.49 -10.09
CA VAL A 38 -0.07 -16.84 -10.70
C VAL A 38 1.18 -17.65 -10.31
N GLY A 39 2.27 -16.97 -9.95
CA GLY A 39 3.47 -17.60 -9.40
C GLY A 39 3.24 -18.29 -8.05
N GLN A 40 2.31 -17.80 -7.22
CA GLN A 40 1.87 -18.43 -5.97
C GLN A 40 1.07 -19.70 -6.24
N TYR A 41 0.03 -19.62 -7.08
CA TYR A 41 -0.74 -20.79 -7.53
C TYR A 41 0.17 -21.90 -8.06
N ARG A 42 1.22 -21.53 -8.83
CA ARG A 42 2.22 -22.47 -9.32
C ARG A 42 3.08 -23.09 -8.21
N ARG A 43 3.47 -22.33 -7.18
CA ARG A 43 4.23 -22.90 -6.04
C ARG A 43 3.40 -23.91 -5.27
N GLU A 44 2.14 -23.59 -5.02
CA GLU A 44 1.21 -24.47 -4.31
C GLU A 44 0.95 -25.76 -5.10
N ALA A 45 0.85 -25.68 -6.43
CA ALA A 45 0.63 -26.83 -7.30
C ALA A 45 1.87 -27.74 -7.48
N VAL A 46 3.09 -27.18 -7.49
CA VAL A 46 4.32 -27.92 -7.89
C VAL A 46 5.18 -28.33 -6.67
N GLN A 47 4.91 -27.78 -5.47
CA GLN A 47 5.55 -28.07 -4.17
C GLN A 47 7.08 -27.90 -4.07
N SER A 48 7.85 -27.90 -5.18
CA SER A 48 9.28 -27.56 -5.20
C SER A 48 9.69 -26.96 -6.55
N TYR A 49 10.37 -25.80 -6.51
CA TYR A 49 11.08 -25.27 -7.68
C TYR A 49 12.42 -25.98 -7.82
N LYS A 50 12.77 -26.40 -9.04
CA LYS A 50 14.07 -27.04 -9.30
C LYS A 50 15.05 -26.09 -10.00
N ASN A 51 14.67 -25.58 -11.17
CA ASN A 51 15.50 -24.72 -12.01
C ASN A 51 14.66 -24.10 -13.15
N TYR A 52 15.32 -23.30 -13.99
CA TYR A 52 14.74 -22.64 -15.16
C TYR A 52 14.13 -23.58 -16.21
N GLU A 53 14.47 -24.88 -16.23
CA GLU A 53 13.97 -25.83 -17.24
C GLU A 53 12.46 -26.03 -17.16
N PHE A 54 11.86 -25.81 -15.98
CA PHE A 54 10.40 -25.76 -15.82
C PHE A 54 9.76 -24.67 -16.69
N PHE A 55 10.50 -23.62 -17.04
CA PHE A 55 9.96 -22.49 -17.78
C PHE A 55 10.13 -22.55 -19.29
N ARG A 56 10.87 -23.53 -19.82
CA ARG A 56 11.04 -23.68 -21.26
C ARG A 56 9.70 -23.88 -21.97
N HIS A 57 9.59 -23.40 -23.21
CA HIS A 57 8.36 -23.47 -24.00
C HIS A 57 8.09 -24.88 -24.55
N ASP A 58 9.14 -25.70 -24.69
CA ASP A 58 9.11 -27.09 -25.15
C ASP A 58 8.86 -28.10 -24.02
N ASN A 59 8.81 -27.65 -22.76
CA ASN A 59 8.43 -28.49 -21.62
C ASN A 59 6.90 -28.63 -21.55
N GLU A 60 6.34 -29.64 -22.23
CA GLU A 60 4.89 -29.85 -22.34
C GLU A 60 4.19 -30.02 -20.98
N GLU A 61 4.76 -30.78 -20.05
CA GLU A 61 4.20 -31.03 -18.72
C GLU A 61 4.12 -29.73 -17.90
N ALA A 62 5.23 -28.98 -17.84
CA ALA A 62 5.24 -27.69 -17.17
C ALA A 62 4.36 -26.66 -17.88
N MET A 63 4.26 -26.73 -19.21
CA MET A 63 3.32 -25.91 -19.96
C MET A 63 1.89 -26.27 -19.60
N GLN A 64 1.50 -27.53 -19.44
CA GLN A 64 0.13 -27.89 -19.00
C GLN A 64 -0.21 -27.36 -17.60
N ILE A 65 0.74 -27.39 -16.67
CA ILE A 65 0.56 -26.83 -15.32
C ILE A 65 0.38 -25.30 -15.37
N ARG A 66 1.11 -24.62 -16.27
CA ARG A 66 1.07 -23.16 -16.48
C ARG A 66 -0.03 -22.68 -17.46
N ARG A 67 -0.53 -23.56 -18.33
CA ARG A 67 -1.48 -23.26 -19.42
C ARG A 67 -2.92 -23.22 -18.94
N PHE A 68 -3.74 -22.69 -19.83
CA PHE A 68 -5.16 -22.95 -19.93
C PHE A 68 -5.33 -24.04 -21.00
N SER A 69 -6.04 -25.13 -20.72
CA SER A 69 -6.53 -26.08 -21.72
C SER A 69 -7.79 -26.77 -21.20
N GLY A 70 -8.93 -26.15 -21.51
CA GLY A 70 -10.26 -26.69 -21.31
C GLY A 70 -11.28 -25.66 -21.73
N GLY A 71 -11.97 -25.88 -22.86
CA GLY A 71 -13.00 -24.98 -23.34
C GLY A 71 -14.08 -24.77 -22.27
N LEU A 72 -14.57 -23.53 -22.17
CA LEU A 72 -15.75 -23.16 -21.39
C LEU A 72 -17.00 -23.78 -22.04
N GLY A 73 -17.14 -25.09 -21.93
CA GLY A 73 -18.22 -25.86 -22.54
C GLY A 73 -18.44 -27.15 -21.78
N GLY A 74 -19.33 -27.10 -20.77
CA GLY A 74 -19.71 -28.29 -20.02
C GLY A 74 -20.58 -27.97 -18.81
N GLN A 75 -21.89 -27.85 -19.04
CA GLN A 75 -22.90 -27.99 -17.99
C GLN A 75 -22.65 -29.25 -17.15
N ARG A 76 -22.81 -29.15 -15.82
CA ARG A 76 -23.46 -30.17 -14.98
C ARG A 76 -23.72 -29.67 -13.55
N GLY A 77 -25.00 -29.67 -13.18
CA GLY A 77 -25.47 -30.08 -11.85
C GLY A 77 -25.59 -29.00 -10.78
N CYS A 78 -26.71 -28.26 -10.79
CA CYS A 78 -27.27 -27.71 -9.56
C CYS A 78 -27.71 -28.85 -8.63
N LEU A 79 -27.26 -28.88 -7.38
CA LEU A 79 -27.94 -29.58 -6.27
C LEU A 79 -27.70 -28.85 -4.94
N GLY A 80 -28.77 -28.23 -4.43
CA GLY A 80 -29.25 -28.40 -3.04
C GLY A 80 -28.53 -27.73 -1.86
N VAL A 81 -29.01 -26.53 -1.51
CA VAL A 81 -29.37 -26.00 -0.16
C VAL A 81 -28.81 -26.68 1.11
N GLY A 82 -28.18 -25.88 1.98
CA GLY A 82 -27.98 -26.16 3.42
C GLY A 82 -27.33 -24.98 4.14
N GLY A 83 -28.05 -24.35 5.07
CA GLY A 83 -27.72 -23.06 5.69
C GLY A 83 -26.64 -23.08 6.80
N GLY A 84 -26.20 -21.88 7.20
CA GLY A 84 -25.35 -21.66 8.36
C GLY A 84 -24.47 -20.41 8.22
N VAL A 85 -24.91 -19.30 8.82
CA VAL A 85 -24.18 -18.03 8.88
C VAL A 85 -23.15 -18.09 10.01
N THR A 86 -21.86 -17.93 9.69
CA THR A 86 -20.83 -17.45 10.63
C THR A 86 -19.80 -16.61 9.88
N SER A 87 -19.57 -15.39 10.38
CA SER A 87 -18.61 -14.37 9.92
C SER A 87 -17.16 -14.86 9.83
N PRO A 88 -16.34 -14.39 8.88
CA PRO A 88 -14.88 -14.52 8.96
C PRO A 88 -14.21 -13.15 9.19
N ALA A 89 -13.75 -12.95 10.42
CA ALA A 89 -12.47 -12.28 10.65
C ALA A 89 -11.38 -13.32 10.35
N ASP A 90 -10.26 -12.87 9.77
CA ASP A 90 -9.12 -13.66 9.24
C ASP A 90 -9.38 -14.37 7.89
N GLY A 91 -9.15 -13.64 6.79
CA GLY A 91 -9.32 -14.10 5.42
C GLY A 91 -8.08 -14.75 4.79
N LEU A 92 -7.50 -15.76 5.43
CA LEU A 92 -6.77 -16.82 4.69
C LEU A 92 -7.81 -17.86 4.29
N LEU A 93 -8.36 -17.73 3.07
CA LEU A 93 -9.27 -18.72 2.49
C LEU A 93 -8.51 -20.04 2.23
N HIS A 94 -8.40 -20.87 3.27
CA HIS A 94 -7.99 -22.26 3.12
C HIS A 94 -9.15 -23.06 2.51
N CYS A 95 -9.18 -23.07 1.17
CA CYS A 95 -9.93 -24.03 0.39
C CYS A 95 -9.30 -25.42 0.56
N ASN A 96 -9.86 -26.21 1.48
CA ASN A 96 -9.51 -27.62 1.64
C ASN A 96 -10.36 -28.45 0.67
N THR A 97 -10.05 -28.39 -0.62
CA THR A 97 -10.46 -29.40 -1.59
C THR A 97 -9.26 -29.74 -2.46
N SER A 98 -8.87 -31.01 -2.45
CA SER A 98 -7.83 -31.57 -3.30
C SER A 98 -8.28 -31.54 -4.76
N LEU A 99 -8.14 -30.39 -5.41
CA LEU A 99 -8.32 -30.22 -6.84
C LEU A 99 -7.07 -30.72 -7.58
N PRO A 100 -7.20 -31.48 -8.68
CA PRO A 100 -6.06 -31.96 -9.45
C PRO A 100 -5.23 -30.79 -10.02
N PRO A 101 -3.93 -30.98 -10.37
CA PRO A 101 -2.94 -29.91 -10.64
C PRO A 101 -3.18 -29.08 -11.92
N ARG A 102 -4.41 -29.00 -12.42
CA ARG A 102 -4.72 -28.44 -13.72
C ARG A 102 -4.90 -26.93 -13.63
N GLN A 103 -3.88 -26.22 -14.14
CA GLN A 103 -3.98 -24.92 -14.82
C GLN A 103 -4.04 -23.70 -13.89
N CYS A 104 -2.88 -23.34 -13.32
CA CYS A 104 -2.73 -22.26 -12.33
C CYS A 104 -3.39 -20.94 -12.74
N ALA A 105 -3.33 -20.59 -14.01
CA ALA A 105 -3.89 -19.35 -14.50
C ALA A 105 -5.43 -19.37 -14.64
N LEU A 106 -6.04 -20.54 -14.90
CA LEU A 106 -7.51 -20.69 -14.84
C LEU A 106 -8.00 -20.53 -13.40
N ALA A 107 -7.33 -21.18 -12.46
CA ALA A 107 -7.66 -21.09 -11.04
C ALA A 107 -7.61 -19.62 -10.58
N ALA A 108 -6.55 -18.90 -10.93
CA ALA A 108 -6.44 -17.48 -10.63
C ALA A 108 -7.56 -16.63 -11.28
N LEU A 109 -7.94 -16.89 -12.54
CA LEU A 109 -9.07 -16.18 -13.18
C LEU A 109 -10.44 -16.52 -12.55
N GLN A 110 -10.61 -17.76 -12.07
CA GLN A 110 -11.81 -18.15 -11.33
C GLN A 110 -11.92 -17.35 -10.03
N ASP A 111 -10.81 -17.18 -9.30
CA ASP A 111 -10.78 -16.40 -8.06
C ASP A 111 -10.97 -14.90 -8.34
N VAL A 112 -10.40 -14.38 -9.43
CA VAL A 112 -10.70 -13.03 -9.94
C VAL A 112 -12.20 -12.85 -10.16
N ARG A 113 -12.87 -13.82 -10.79
CA ARG A 113 -14.32 -13.76 -11.00
C ARG A 113 -15.06 -13.73 -9.67
N THR A 114 -14.70 -14.61 -8.75
CA THR A 114 -15.34 -14.68 -7.42
C THR A 114 -15.19 -13.35 -6.69
N TYR A 115 -13.99 -12.77 -6.69
CA TYR A 115 -13.71 -11.49 -6.05
C TYR A 115 -14.47 -10.33 -6.69
N LEU A 116 -14.39 -10.16 -8.01
CA LEU A 116 -15.08 -9.06 -8.72
C LEU A 116 -16.61 -9.21 -8.78
N SER A 117 -17.13 -10.39 -8.46
CA SER A 117 -18.58 -10.63 -8.31
C SER A 117 -19.08 -10.39 -6.88
N SER A 118 -18.18 -10.20 -5.91
CA SER A 118 -18.55 -9.83 -4.54
C SER A 118 -19.03 -8.38 -4.46
N GLU A 119 -19.71 -8.01 -3.37
CA GLU A 119 -20.16 -6.63 -3.16
C GLU A 119 -18.99 -5.65 -2.95
N GLU A 120 -17.83 -6.16 -2.53
CA GLU A 120 -16.68 -5.33 -2.18
C GLU A 120 -15.66 -5.22 -3.32
N GLY A 121 -15.47 -6.25 -4.13
CA GLY A 121 -14.38 -6.30 -5.11
C GLY A 121 -14.54 -5.33 -6.30
N GLN A 122 -13.60 -4.39 -6.45
CA GLN A 122 -13.64 -3.40 -7.53
C GLN A 122 -12.53 -3.59 -8.57
N VAL A 123 -11.30 -3.89 -8.13
CA VAL A 123 -10.12 -4.03 -8.98
C VAL A 123 -9.39 -5.34 -8.70
N ALA A 124 -9.15 -6.13 -9.75
CA ALA A 124 -8.27 -7.29 -9.68
C ALA A 124 -6.95 -7.03 -10.43
N VAL A 125 -5.83 -7.37 -9.77
CA VAL A 125 -4.48 -7.35 -10.34
C VAL A 125 -4.06 -8.77 -10.63
N PHE A 126 -4.04 -9.15 -11.90
CA PHE A 126 -3.62 -10.46 -12.37
C PHE A 126 -2.13 -10.44 -12.72
N ASP A 127 -1.31 -10.82 -11.75
CA ASP A 127 0.16 -10.82 -11.85
C ASP A 127 0.68 -12.14 -12.43
N ALA A 128 1.05 -12.08 -13.70
CA ALA A 128 1.73 -13.12 -14.45
C ALA A 128 2.59 -12.50 -15.56
N THR A 129 3.36 -13.29 -16.31
CA THR A 129 4.21 -12.77 -17.38
C THR A 129 3.42 -12.35 -18.62
N ASN A 130 2.31 -13.03 -18.95
CA ASN A 130 1.39 -12.77 -20.08
C ASN A 130 2.07 -12.32 -21.39
N THR A 131 3.23 -12.89 -21.68
CA THR A 131 4.14 -12.46 -22.75
C THR A 131 3.65 -12.79 -24.17
N THR A 132 2.67 -13.68 -24.33
CA THR A 132 2.12 -14.07 -25.64
C THR A 132 0.76 -13.44 -25.91
N ARG A 133 0.47 -13.15 -27.19
CA ARG A 133 -0.83 -12.64 -27.63
C ARG A 133 -1.96 -13.63 -27.37
N GLU A 134 -1.69 -14.92 -27.56
CA GLU A 134 -2.66 -15.98 -27.25
C GLU A 134 -3.12 -15.92 -25.79
N ARG A 135 -2.19 -15.73 -24.83
CA ARG A 135 -2.52 -15.61 -23.41
C ARG A 135 -3.36 -14.37 -23.14
N ARG A 136 -3.00 -13.23 -23.74
CA ARG A 136 -3.75 -11.96 -23.59
C ARG A 136 -5.14 -12.02 -24.21
N ALA A 137 -5.30 -12.69 -25.35
CA ALA A 137 -6.59 -12.91 -25.99
C ALA A 137 -7.54 -13.70 -25.08
N LEU A 138 -7.03 -14.70 -24.36
CA LEU A 138 -7.81 -15.46 -23.40
C LEU A 138 -8.29 -14.59 -22.23
N ILE A 139 -7.41 -13.76 -21.66
CA ILE A 139 -7.77 -12.81 -20.60
C ILE A 139 -8.85 -11.84 -21.10
N LEU A 140 -8.69 -11.30 -22.31
CA LEU A 140 -9.67 -10.40 -22.93
C LEU A 140 -11.02 -11.09 -23.15
N GLN A 141 -11.02 -12.35 -23.57
CA GLN A 141 -12.24 -13.13 -23.73
C GLN A 141 -12.93 -13.36 -22.38
N PHE A 142 -12.19 -13.77 -21.35
CA PHE A 142 -12.70 -13.91 -19.99
C PHE A 142 -13.29 -12.58 -19.48
N ALA A 143 -12.59 -11.47 -19.66
CA ALA A 143 -13.06 -10.15 -19.24
C ALA A 143 -14.34 -9.76 -19.98
N LYS A 144 -14.40 -9.98 -21.29
CA LYS A 144 -15.59 -9.71 -22.13
C LYS A 144 -16.81 -10.50 -21.68
N GLU A 145 -16.65 -11.79 -21.38
CA GLU A 145 -17.73 -12.68 -20.93
C GLU A 145 -18.31 -12.25 -19.57
N ASN A 146 -17.51 -11.62 -18.73
CA ASN A 146 -17.93 -11.15 -17.40
C ASN A 146 -18.19 -9.63 -17.34
N GLY A 147 -18.09 -8.91 -18.47
CA GLY A 147 -18.31 -7.47 -18.53
C GLY A 147 -17.25 -6.61 -17.82
N TYR A 148 -16.03 -7.14 -17.65
CA TYR A 148 -14.91 -6.43 -17.04
C TYR A 148 -14.16 -5.59 -18.08
N LYS A 149 -13.69 -4.39 -17.70
CA LYS A 149 -12.70 -3.67 -18.51
C LYS A 149 -11.30 -4.19 -18.18
N VAL A 150 -10.37 -4.04 -19.14
CA VAL A 150 -8.98 -4.45 -19.01
C VAL A 150 -8.05 -3.27 -19.25
N LEU A 151 -7.03 -3.13 -18.40
CA LEU A 151 -5.85 -2.31 -18.63
C LEU A 151 -4.60 -3.21 -18.49
N PHE A 152 -3.74 -3.19 -19.50
CA PHE A 152 -2.46 -3.90 -19.45
C PHE A 152 -1.35 -2.98 -18.93
N VAL A 153 -0.47 -3.52 -18.10
CA VAL A 153 0.76 -2.84 -17.67
C VAL A 153 1.94 -3.67 -18.12
N GLU A 154 2.68 -3.15 -19.08
CA GLU A 154 3.87 -3.80 -19.62
C GLU A 154 5.12 -3.10 -19.08
N SER A 155 5.98 -3.82 -18.37
CA SER A 155 7.28 -3.32 -17.92
C SER A 155 8.36 -3.86 -18.83
N ILE A 156 9.12 -2.95 -19.44
CA ILE A 156 10.19 -3.23 -20.39
C ILE A 156 11.47 -2.65 -19.81
N CYS A 157 12.46 -3.51 -19.61
CA CYS A 157 13.78 -3.12 -19.14
C CYS A 157 14.78 -3.94 -19.93
N ASP A 158 15.59 -3.26 -20.73
CA ASP A 158 16.65 -3.89 -21.53
C ASP A 158 18.04 -3.64 -20.93
N ASP A 159 18.14 -2.78 -19.91
CA ASP A 159 19.38 -2.50 -19.17
C ASP A 159 19.81 -3.71 -18.30
N PRO A 160 20.94 -4.37 -18.60
CA PRO A 160 21.42 -5.52 -17.84
C PRO A 160 21.74 -5.20 -16.38
N ALA A 161 22.24 -4.00 -16.07
CA ALA A 161 22.60 -3.62 -14.71
C ALA A 161 21.35 -3.48 -13.83
N ILE A 162 20.29 -2.89 -14.37
CA ILE A 162 18.99 -2.79 -13.68
C ILE A 162 18.39 -4.19 -13.47
N ILE A 163 18.44 -5.05 -14.50
CA ILE A 163 17.94 -6.43 -14.39
C ILE A 163 18.68 -7.17 -13.28
N GLU A 164 20.01 -7.10 -13.25
CA GLU A 164 20.82 -7.78 -12.24
C GLU A 164 20.52 -7.27 -10.82
N GLU A 165 20.42 -5.96 -10.63
CA GLU A 165 20.10 -5.36 -9.33
C GLU A 165 18.70 -5.78 -8.85
N ASN A 166 17.70 -5.77 -9.74
CA ASN A 166 16.35 -6.23 -9.44
C ASN A 166 16.35 -7.71 -9.03
N ILE A 167 17.16 -8.56 -9.66
CA ILE A 167 17.27 -9.98 -9.27
C ILE A 167 17.86 -10.10 -7.85
N LYS A 168 18.92 -9.34 -7.55
CA LYS A 168 19.57 -9.36 -6.23
C LYS A 168 18.64 -8.89 -5.12
N GLN A 169 17.91 -7.80 -5.32
CA GLN A 169 17.02 -7.25 -4.29
C GLN A 169 15.79 -8.12 -4.03
N VAL A 170 15.23 -8.73 -5.07
CA VAL A 170 13.88 -9.31 -5.04
C VAL A 170 13.88 -10.83 -5.03
N LYS A 171 14.76 -11.44 -5.84
CA LYS A 171 14.67 -12.88 -6.11
C LYS A 171 15.44 -13.70 -5.11
N LEU A 172 16.43 -13.12 -4.45
CA LEU A 172 17.16 -13.78 -3.36
C LEU A 172 16.27 -14.05 -2.15
N SER A 173 15.29 -13.19 -1.88
CA SER A 173 14.29 -13.40 -0.83
C SER A 173 13.11 -14.27 -1.29
N SER A 174 13.07 -14.69 -2.56
CA SER A 174 11.98 -15.50 -3.10
C SER A 174 12.00 -16.94 -2.56
N PRO A 175 10.84 -17.53 -2.24
CA PRO A 175 10.76 -18.95 -1.89
C PRO A 175 11.29 -19.88 -2.99
N ASP A 176 11.30 -19.44 -4.25
CA ASP A 176 11.82 -20.21 -5.38
C ASP A 176 13.34 -20.48 -5.24
N TYR A 177 14.10 -19.60 -4.56
CA TYR A 177 15.58 -19.69 -4.47
C TYR A 177 16.09 -19.99 -3.05
N LYS A 178 15.23 -20.55 -2.19
CA LYS A 178 15.59 -20.87 -0.80
C LYS A 178 16.76 -21.87 -0.77
N GLY A 179 17.89 -21.43 -0.21
CA GLY A 179 19.10 -22.25 -0.07
C GLY A 179 20.08 -22.18 -1.25
N CYS A 180 19.77 -21.40 -2.29
CA CYS A 180 20.72 -21.08 -3.37
C CYS A 180 21.66 -19.94 -2.94
N THR A 181 22.87 -19.90 -3.49
CA THR A 181 23.72 -18.71 -3.38
C THR A 181 23.16 -17.57 -4.24
N PRO A 182 23.50 -16.30 -3.94
CA PRO A 182 23.13 -15.17 -4.79
C PRO A 182 23.53 -15.35 -6.25
N GLU A 183 24.71 -15.89 -6.49
CA GLU A 183 25.26 -16.11 -7.83
C GLU A 183 24.48 -17.20 -8.59
N GLU A 184 24.13 -18.29 -7.93
CA GLU A 184 23.32 -19.38 -8.50
C GLU A 184 21.90 -18.89 -8.85
N ALA A 185 21.28 -18.13 -7.95
CA ALA A 185 19.94 -17.59 -8.16
C ALA A 185 19.92 -16.59 -9.33
N VAL A 186 20.94 -15.72 -9.44
CA VAL A 186 21.08 -14.81 -10.57
C VAL A 186 21.26 -15.56 -11.88
N ALA A 187 22.15 -16.56 -11.92
CA ALA A 187 22.41 -17.34 -13.13
C ALA A 187 21.15 -18.10 -13.61
N ASP A 188 20.44 -18.78 -12.71
CA ASP A 188 19.20 -19.49 -13.04
C ASP A 188 18.10 -18.53 -13.50
N PHE A 189 17.96 -17.38 -12.84
CA PHE A 189 16.92 -16.41 -13.19
C PHE A 189 17.19 -15.74 -14.55
N LEU A 190 18.45 -15.48 -14.90
CA LEU A 190 18.81 -14.99 -16.24
C LEU A 190 18.43 -16.01 -17.33
N GLN A 191 18.69 -17.30 -17.11
CA GLN A 191 18.25 -18.35 -18.05
C GLN A 191 16.74 -18.48 -18.13
N ARG A 192 16.03 -18.28 -17.01
CA ARG A 192 14.57 -18.20 -16.98
C ARG A 192 14.06 -17.03 -17.80
N ILE A 193 14.72 -15.86 -17.78
CA ILE A 193 14.37 -14.71 -18.64
C ILE A 193 14.52 -15.09 -20.12
N GLU A 194 15.62 -15.73 -20.50
CA GLU A 194 15.86 -16.17 -21.88
C GLU A 194 14.76 -17.13 -22.39
N CYS A 195 14.26 -18.03 -21.52
CA CYS A 195 13.13 -18.89 -21.86
C CYS A 195 11.89 -18.07 -22.30
N TYR A 196 11.58 -16.97 -21.61
CA TYR A 196 10.45 -16.11 -21.97
C TYR A 196 10.71 -15.25 -23.21
N LYS A 197 11.95 -14.77 -23.41
CA LYS A 197 12.31 -13.95 -24.59
C LYS A 197 12.02 -14.67 -25.90
N THR A 198 12.21 -15.99 -25.97
CA THR A 198 11.96 -16.78 -27.19
C THR A 198 10.51 -16.72 -27.70
N THR A 199 9.56 -16.40 -26.83
CA THR A 199 8.12 -16.37 -27.16
C THR A 199 7.48 -15.03 -26.81
N TYR A 200 8.29 -14.01 -26.49
CA TYR A 200 7.77 -12.72 -26.06
C TYR A 200 7.25 -11.91 -27.26
N GLU A 201 5.96 -11.61 -27.21
CA GLU A 201 5.27 -10.75 -28.16
C GLU A 201 4.84 -9.48 -27.41
N PRO A 202 5.64 -8.38 -27.47
CA PRO A 202 5.32 -7.15 -26.75
C PRO A 202 3.99 -6.54 -27.24
N LEU A 203 3.39 -5.67 -26.43
CA LEU A 203 2.26 -4.86 -26.90
C LEU A 203 2.73 -3.96 -28.04
N ASP A 204 2.00 -4.00 -29.15
CA ASP A 204 2.33 -3.30 -30.40
C ASP A 204 1.31 -2.20 -30.70
N GLU A 205 1.80 -1.01 -31.07
CA GLU A 205 0.96 0.18 -31.25
C GLU A 205 -0.04 0.05 -32.40
N GLN A 206 0.23 -0.78 -33.41
CA GLN A 206 -0.66 -0.98 -34.54
C GLN A 206 -1.62 -2.14 -34.27
N LEU A 207 -1.08 -3.27 -33.87
CA LEU A 207 -1.80 -4.55 -33.71
C LEU A 207 -2.67 -4.56 -32.44
N ASP A 208 -2.20 -3.91 -31.37
CA ASP A 208 -2.90 -3.78 -30.10
C ASP A 208 -3.54 -2.38 -29.91
N SER A 209 -3.67 -1.61 -31.00
CA SER A 209 -4.20 -0.22 -31.00
C SER A 209 -5.57 -0.06 -30.35
N GLY A 210 -6.38 -1.13 -30.31
CA GLY A 210 -7.70 -1.17 -29.68
C GLY A 210 -7.71 -1.44 -28.17
N LEU A 211 -6.57 -1.82 -27.57
CA LEU A 211 -6.46 -2.20 -26.16
C LEU A 211 -6.09 -1.02 -25.28
N SER A 212 -6.55 -1.02 -24.03
CA SER A 212 -6.10 -0.04 -23.02
C SER A 212 -4.82 -0.57 -22.38
N TYR A 213 -3.72 0.19 -22.43
CA TYR A 213 -2.46 -0.23 -21.83
C TYR A 213 -1.54 0.93 -21.48
N ILE A 214 -0.58 0.65 -20.60
CA ILE A 214 0.60 1.47 -20.36
C ILE A 214 1.85 0.59 -20.49
N LYS A 215 2.84 1.09 -21.23
CA LYS A 215 4.20 0.55 -21.30
C LYS A 215 5.11 1.44 -20.48
N ILE A 216 5.88 0.83 -19.58
CA ILE A 216 6.87 1.47 -18.72
C ILE A 216 8.24 1.00 -19.20
N PHE A 217 9.09 1.91 -19.63
CA PHE A 217 10.42 1.62 -20.15
C PHE A 217 11.48 2.02 -19.12
N ASP A 218 12.44 1.12 -18.91
CA ASP A 218 13.65 1.31 -18.11
C ASP A 218 13.34 1.95 -16.76
N VAL A 219 12.44 1.31 -15.99
CA VAL A 219 12.09 1.71 -14.61
C VAL A 219 11.52 3.13 -14.54
N GLY A 220 10.70 3.50 -15.53
CA GLY A 220 9.96 4.77 -15.51
C GLY A 220 10.68 5.93 -16.19
N MET A 221 11.77 5.67 -16.91
CA MET A 221 12.42 6.68 -17.75
C MET A 221 11.52 7.18 -18.89
N ARG A 222 10.67 6.30 -19.42
CA ARG A 222 9.71 6.63 -20.47
C ARG A 222 8.42 5.82 -20.30
N TYR A 223 7.31 6.44 -20.69
CA TYR A 223 5.99 5.83 -20.65
C TYR A 223 5.29 5.94 -22.01
N LEU A 224 4.47 4.96 -22.34
CA LEU A 224 3.53 5.03 -23.46
C LEU A 224 2.17 4.52 -22.97
N ALA A 225 1.16 5.39 -22.99
CA ALA A 225 -0.21 5.02 -22.62
C ALA A 225 -1.11 5.02 -23.86
N ASN A 226 -1.93 3.99 -24.03
CA ASN A 226 -2.88 3.85 -25.12
C ASN A 226 -4.30 3.65 -24.58
N ARG A 227 -5.25 4.38 -25.16
CA ARG A 227 -6.71 4.26 -24.89
C ARG A 227 -7.09 4.15 -23.41
N VAL A 228 -6.54 4.99 -22.54
CA VAL A 228 -6.92 5.01 -21.12
C VAL A 228 -8.42 5.32 -20.96
N GLN A 229 -9.14 4.44 -20.26
CA GLN A 229 -10.61 4.50 -20.12
C GLN A 229 -11.06 4.78 -18.69
N GLY A 230 -11.76 5.90 -18.53
CA GLY A 230 -12.39 6.26 -17.27
C GLY A 230 -11.39 6.64 -16.17
N HIS A 231 -11.94 7.03 -15.03
CA HIS A 231 -11.16 7.61 -13.94
C HIS A 231 -10.14 6.63 -13.35
N VAL A 232 -10.54 5.40 -13.05
CA VAL A 232 -9.65 4.42 -12.38
C VAL A 232 -8.39 4.14 -13.21
N GLN A 233 -8.50 3.93 -14.52
CA GLN A 233 -7.31 3.68 -15.36
C GLN A 233 -6.41 4.92 -15.43
N SER A 234 -7.00 6.12 -15.51
CA SER A 234 -6.24 7.37 -15.50
C SER A 234 -5.44 7.54 -14.21
N ARG A 235 -6.02 7.16 -13.07
CA ARG A 235 -5.35 7.18 -11.77
C ARG A 235 -4.25 6.13 -11.69
N THR A 236 -4.47 4.92 -12.23
CA THR A 236 -3.43 3.89 -12.34
C THR A 236 -2.24 4.40 -13.13
N VAL A 237 -2.47 5.00 -14.29
CA VAL A 237 -1.41 5.57 -15.13
C VAL A 237 -0.69 6.69 -14.40
N TYR A 238 -1.42 7.62 -13.79
CA TYR A 238 -0.84 8.70 -12.99
C TYR A 238 0.07 8.16 -11.87
N TYR A 239 -0.40 7.17 -11.12
CA TYR A 239 0.37 6.55 -10.05
C TYR A 239 1.67 5.90 -10.57
N LEU A 240 1.56 5.07 -11.60
CA LEU A 240 2.71 4.37 -12.21
C LEU A 240 3.75 5.34 -12.81
N MET A 241 3.33 6.54 -13.19
CA MET A 241 4.21 7.59 -13.71
C MET A 241 4.96 8.36 -12.61
N ASN A 242 4.57 8.22 -11.34
CA ASN A 242 5.17 8.93 -10.22
C ASN A 242 5.87 8.00 -9.22
N THR A 243 5.89 6.69 -9.48
CA THR A 243 6.59 5.71 -8.63
C THR A 243 7.92 5.31 -9.23
N HIS A 244 8.88 4.98 -8.35
CA HIS A 244 10.17 4.44 -8.74
C HIS A 244 10.62 3.33 -7.79
N VAL A 245 11.47 2.44 -8.30
CA VAL A 245 11.99 1.28 -7.55
C VAL A 245 13.38 1.53 -6.96
N THR A 246 13.95 2.72 -7.14
CA THR A 246 15.27 3.00 -6.56
C THR A 246 15.19 2.96 -5.03
N PRO A 247 16.12 2.25 -4.36
CA PRO A 247 16.16 2.18 -2.90
C PRO A 247 16.25 3.58 -2.29
N ARG A 248 15.40 3.83 -1.29
CA ARG A 248 15.31 5.13 -0.61
C ARG A 248 14.88 4.96 0.84
N ALA A 249 15.07 6.01 1.63
CA ALA A 249 14.59 6.07 3.01
C ALA A 249 13.65 7.25 3.23
N ILE A 250 12.48 6.96 3.80
CA ILE A 250 11.52 7.97 4.24
C ILE A 250 11.56 8.02 5.76
N TYR A 251 11.81 9.19 6.33
CA TYR A 251 11.83 9.41 7.77
C TYR A 251 10.54 10.12 8.16
N LEU A 252 9.75 9.50 9.03
CA LEU A 252 8.57 10.11 9.61
C LEU A 252 8.85 10.47 11.06
N SER A 253 8.55 11.71 11.43
CA SER A 253 8.53 12.11 12.83
C SER A 253 7.38 13.06 13.10
N ARG A 254 6.93 13.09 14.35
CA ARG A 254 6.09 14.19 14.84
C ARG A 254 6.96 15.40 15.13
N HIS A 255 6.33 16.56 15.22
CA HIS A 255 6.93 17.70 15.92
C HIS A 255 7.43 17.30 17.32
N GLY A 256 8.40 18.04 17.86
CA GLY A 256 8.74 17.94 19.28
C GLY A 256 7.52 18.23 20.18
N GLU A 257 7.53 17.75 21.42
CA GLU A 257 6.46 17.97 22.39
C GLU A 257 6.06 19.46 22.44
N SER A 258 4.77 19.74 22.31
CA SER A 258 4.22 21.11 22.33
C SER A 258 3.62 21.48 23.68
N GLN A 259 3.36 22.77 23.89
CA GLN A 259 2.67 23.26 25.09
C GLN A 259 1.26 22.67 25.26
N LEU A 260 0.54 22.39 24.16
CA LEU A 260 -0.79 21.75 24.23
C LEU A 260 -0.69 20.27 24.55
N ASN A 261 0.38 19.59 24.15
CA ASN A 261 0.58 18.19 24.54
C ASN A 261 0.73 18.05 26.06
N LEU A 262 1.52 18.91 26.70
CA LEU A 262 1.64 18.93 28.16
C LEU A 262 0.28 19.09 28.85
N LYS A 263 -0.61 19.92 28.28
CA LYS A 263 -1.95 20.19 28.80
C LYS A 263 -3.01 19.15 28.41
N GLY A 264 -2.64 18.09 27.70
CA GLY A 264 -3.60 17.10 27.19
C GLY A 264 -4.61 17.64 26.16
N ARG A 265 -4.33 18.79 25.54
CA ARG A 265 -5.25 19.48 24.60
C ARG A 265 -4.96 19.08 23.16
N ILE A 266 -6.01 18.82 22.38
CA ILE A 266 -5.93 18.48 20.95
C ILE A 266 -5.96 19.73 20.06
N GLY A 267 -5.45 19.62 18.84
CA GLY A 267 -5.49 20.73 17.87
C GLY A 267 -4.58 21.92 18.22
N GLY A 268 -5.04 23.12 17.86
CA GLY A 268 -4.39 24.40 18.09
C GLY A 268 -3.07 24.58 17.33
N ASP A 269 -2.41 25.73 17.57
CA ASP A 269 -1.13 26.08 16.93
C ASP A 269 -0.04 26.50 17.94
N ALA A 270 -0.01 25.84 19.10
CA ALA A 270 1.01 26.11 20.10
C ALA A 270 2.41 25.65 19.63
N GLY A 271 3.43 26.40 20.07
CA GLY A 271 4.84 26.05 19.86
C GLY A 271 5.35 24.96 20.80
N LEU A 272 6.66 24.70 20.71
CA LEU A 272 7.34 23.64 21.44
C LEU A 272 7.45 23.91 22.95
N SER A 273 7.41 22.81 23.71
CA SER A 273 7.83 22.76 25.11
C SER A 273 9.37 22.86 25.22
N PRO A 274 9.92 23.07 26.43
CA PRO A 274 11.37 22.94 26.63
C PRO A 274 11.92 21.58 26.16
N ARG A 275 11.21 20.47 26.43
CA ARG A 275 11.59 19.13 25.96
C ARG A 275 11.41 19.00 24.44
N GLY A 276 10.38 19.61 23.86
CA GLY A 276 10.22 19.65 22.41
C GLY A 276 11.39 20.34 21.69
N ARG A 277 11.94 21.42 22.27
CA ARG A 277 13.16 22.07 21.75
C ARG A 277 14.41 21.20 21.90
N GLN A 278 14.54 20.46 23.00
CA GLN A 278 15.62 19.47 23.17
C GLN A 278 15.52 18.37 22.11
N TYR A 279 14.32 17.86 21.86
CA TYR A 279 14.08 16.88 20.80
C TYR A 279 14.45 17.41 19.42
N ALA A 280 14.08 18.67 19.09
CA ALA A 280 14.41 19.27 17.81
C ALA A 280 15.95 19.30 17.56
N GLN A 281 16.74 19.57 18.60
CA GLN A 281 18.20 19.50 18.52
C GLN A 281 18.70 18.06 18.38
N ALA A 282 18.15 17.11 19.14
CA ALA A 282 18.49 15.69 19.02
C ALA A 282 18.15 15.12 17.62
N LEU A 283 17.04 15.57 17.03
CA LEU A 283 16.66 15.23 15.66
C LEU A 283 17.66 15.79 14.64
N ALA A 284 18.10 17.03 14.82
CA ALA A 284 19.13 17.65 13.97
C ALA A 284 20.46 16.87 14.02
N GLU A 285 20.89 16.46 15.20
CA GLU A 285 22.09 15.64 15.40
C GLU A 285 21.93 14.25 14.78
N PHE A 286 20.79 13.59 15.00
CA PHE A 286 20.47 12.31 14.40
C PHE A 286 20.53 12.38 12.87
N ILE A 287 19.79 13.29 12.25
CA ILE A 287 19.74 13.43 10.79
C ILE A 287 21.14 13.72 10.21
N ARG A 288 21.93 14.57 10.86
CA ARG A 288 23.31 14.84 10.45
C ARG A 288 24.19 13.58 10.52
N SER A 289 24.05 12.78 11.57
CA SER A 289 24.81 11.53 11.72
C SER A 289 24.51 10.50 10.63
N GLN A 290 23.30 10.51 10.07
CA GLN A 290 22.91 9.59 9.01
C GLN A 290 23.61 9.89 7.67
N SER A 291 24.21 11.08 7.50
CA SER A 291 24.94 11.49 6.29
C SER A 291 24.13 11.29 4.99
N ILE A 292 22.83 11.60 5.05
CA ILE A 292 21.88 11.36 3.97
C ILE A 292 22.14 12.35 2.83
N ARG A 293 22.30 11.85 1.61
CA ARG A 293 22.44 12.68 0.42
C ARG A 293 21.08 13.22 -0.01
N GLU A 294 21.06 14.50 -0.38
CA GLU A 294 19.89 15.18 -0.96
C GLU A 294 18.59 15.02 -0.15
N LEU A 295 18.70 15.03 1.18
CA LEU A 295 17.53 14.94 2.07
C LEU A 295 16.61 16.16 1.88
N LYS A 296 15.35 15.90 1.53
CA LYS A 296 14.28 16.90 1.60
C LYS A 296 13.62 16.87 2.97
N VAL A 297 13.25 18.04 3.48
CA VAL A 297 12.54 18.17 4.77
C VAL A 297 11.19 18.83 4.52
N TRP A 298 10.12 18.18 4.96
CA TRP A 298 8.76 18.69 4.84
C TRP A 298 8.12 18.90 6.21
N THR A 299 7.37 19.99 6.33
CA THR A 299 6.63 20.33 7.54
C THR A 299 5.18 20.65 7.21
N SER A 300 4.34 20.64 8.25
CA SER A 300 3.06 21.33 8.17
C SER A 300 3.23 22.85 8.29
N HIS A 301 2.14 23.61 8.14
CA HIS A 301 2.15 25.06 8.40
C HIS A 301 2.05 25.41 9.90
N MET A 302 1.93 24.41 10.78
CA MET A 302 1.79 24.63 12.22
C MET A 302 3.14 24.90 12.88
N LYS A 303 3.15 25.84 13.82
CA LYS A 303 4.33 26.39 14.49
C LYS A 303 5.25 25.31 15.06
N ARG A 304 4.68 24.29 15.71
CA ARG A 304 5.44 23.18 16.31
C ARG A 304 6.25 22.34 15.31
N THR A 305 5.76 22.10 14.09
CA THR A 305 6.55 21.38 13.06
C THR A 305 7.63 22.28 12.48
N ILE A 306 7.32 23.56 12.31
CA ILE A 306 8.26 24.57 11.81
C ILE A 306 9.43 24.76 12.79
N GLU A 307 9.15 25.02 14.07
CA GLU A 307 10.18 25.16 15.11
C GLU A 307 11.06 23.90 15.23
N THR A 308 10.49 22.71 14.99
CA THR A 308 11.26 21.46 14.98
C THR A 308 12.21 21.42 13.78
N ALA A 309 11.75 21.79 12.59
CA ALA A 309 12.56 21.81 11.38
C ALA A 309 13.65 22.89 11.39
N GLU A 310 13.36 24.07 11.97
CA GLU A 310 14.33 25.16 12.09
C GLU A 310 15.60 24.74 12.82
N ALA A 311 15.50 23.84 13.80
CA ALA A 311 16.65 23.31 14.53
C ALA A 311 17.61 22.49 13.64
N LEU A 312 17.15 21.93 12.52
CA LEU A 312 17.99 21.16 11.60
C LEU A 312 18.97 22.06 10.83
N GLY A 313 18.66 23.35 10.67
CA GLY A 313 19.51 24.30 9.94
C GLY A 313 19.60 24.03 8.43
N VAL A 314 18.60 23.35 7.85
CA VAL A 314 18.50 23.04 6.41
C VAL A 314 17.20 23.62 5.82
N PRO A 315 17.13 23.83 4.50
CA PRO A 315 15.88 24.22 3.85
C PRO A 315 14.79 23.18 4.09
N TYR A 316 13.56 23.66 4.30
CA TYR A 316 12.38 22.82 4.43
C TYR A 316 11.20 23.41 3.65
N GLU A 317 10.29 22.56 3.22
CA GLU A 317 9.07 22.94 2.49
C GLU A 317 7.85 22.77 3.39
N GLN A 318 6.96 23.75 3.39
CA GLN A 318 5.73 23.72 4.18
C GLN A 318 4.57 23.24 3.30
N TRP A 319 3.84 22.25 3.79
CA TRP A 319 2.69 21.67 3.12
C TRP A 319 1.46 21.82 4.01
N LYS A 320 0.49 22.63 3.58
CA LYS A 320 -0.78 22.79 4.33
C LYS A 320 -1.51 21.45 4.49
N ALA A 321 -1.37 20.56 3.52
CA ALA A 321 -1.91 19.20 3.57
C ALA A 321 -1.31 18.34 4.71
N LEU A 322 -0.18 18.73 5.29
CA LEU A 322 0.42 18.08 6.47
C LEU A 322 -0.07 18.64 7.80
N ASN A 323 -0.98 19.63 7.83
CA ASN A 323 -1.58 20.11 9.09
C ASN A 323 -2.32 18.97 9.81
N GLU A 324 -2.32 19.01 11.15
CA GLU A 324 -3.04 18.03 11.96
C GLU A 324 -4.53 17.97 11.58
N ILE A 325 -5.18 16.85 11.89
CA ILE A 325 -6.63 16.71 11.75
C ILE A 325 -7.35 17.87 12.45
N ASP A 326 -8.28 18.52 11.74
CA ASP A 326 -9.09 19.60 12.28
C ASP A 326 -10.17 19.02 13.22
N ALA A 327 -10.08 19.31 14.52
CA ALA A 327 -11.06 18.87 15.51
C ALA A 327 -12.31 19.78 15.56
N GLY A 328 -12.42 20.79 14.69
CA GLY A 328 -13.57 21.67 14.56
C GLY A 328 -13.92 22.36 15.89
N VAL A 329 -15.14 22.16 16.36
CA VAL A 329 -15.61 22.74 17.64
C VAL A 329 -14.87 22.20 18.88
N CYS A 330 -14.10 21.11 18.73
CA CYS A 330 -13.33 20.48 19.81
C CYS A 330 -11.84 20.88 19.80
N GLU A 331 -11.42 21.80 18.93
CA GLU A 331 -10.08 22.37 18.94
C GLU A 331 -9.71 22.95 20.32
N GLU A 332 -8.47 22.77 20.71
CA GLU A 332 -7.89 23.19 21.99
C GLU A 332 -8.54 22.59 23.25
N MET A 333 -9.43 21.59 23.14
CA MET A 333 -10.03 20.91 24.30
C MET A 333 -9.21 19.69 24.74
N THR A 334 -9.33 19.31 26.02
CA THR A 334 -8.91 17.97 26.47
C THR A 334 -9.97 16.92 26.15
N TYR A 335 -9.62 15.63 26.20
CA TYR A 335 -10.61 14.56 26.00
C TYR A 335 -11.67 14.54 27.11
N GLU A 336 -11.31 14.92 28.33
CA GLU A 336 -12.23 15.08 29.46
C GLU A 336 -13.24 16.21 29.20
N GLU A 337 -12.77 17.37 28.73
CA GLU A 337 -13.64 18.50 28.35
C GLU A 337 -14.60 18.11 27.21
N ILE A 338 -14.14 17.30 26.24
CA ILE A 338 -14.98 16.80 25.15
C ILE A 338 -16.02 15.81 25.70
N GLN A 339 -15.64 14.86 26.56
CA GLN A 339 -16.59 13.92 27.18
C GLN A 339 -17.63 14.64 28.05
N GLU A 340 -17.26 15.71 28.74
CA GLU A 340 -18.17 16.50 29.56
C GLU A 340 -19.15 17.32 28.71
N ARG A 341 -18.66 18.01 27.67
CA ARG A 341 -19.45 18.94 26.85
C ARG A 341 -20.21 18.27 25.70
N TYR A 342 -19.63 17.21 25.13
CA TYR A 342 -20.11 16.50 23.95
C TYR A 342 -20.02 14.97 24.14
N PRO A 343 -20.72 14.38 25.14
CA PRO A 343 -20.62 12.95 25.44
C PRO A 343 -21.06 12.05 24.27
N GLU A 344 -22.06 12.48 23.50
CA GLU A 344 -22.53 11.74 22.31
C GLU A 344 -21.44 11.71 21.23
N GLU A 345 -20.84 12.85 20.91
CA GLU A 345 -19.74 12.96 19.93
C GLU A 345 -18.52 12.14 20.34
N PHE A 346 -18.18 12.15 21.65
CA PHE A 346 -17.07 11.36 22.18
C PHE A 346 -17.30 9.85 21.98
N ALA A 347 -18.52 9.37 22.25
CA ALA A 347 -18.87 7.97 22.05
C ALA A 347 -18.99 7.58 20.57
N LEU A 348 -19.59 8.42 19.72
CA LEU A 348 -19.66 8.20 18.27
C LEU A 348 -18.27 8.09 17.65
N ARG A 349 -17.33 8.94 18.10
CA ARG A 349 -15.94 8.85 17.67
C ARG A 349 -15.26 7.56 18.10
N ASP A 350 -15.61 7.01 19.25
CA ASP A 350 -15.07 5.73 19.70
C ASP A 350 -15.64 4.53 18.94
N GLN A 351 -16.89 4.62 18.47
CA GLN A 351 -17.56 3.58 17.69
C GLN A 351 -16.97 3.44 16.28
N ASP A 352 -16.80 4.55 15.55
CA ASP A 352 -16.17 4.55 14.22
C ASP A 352 -15.19 5.72 14.09
N LYS A 353 -14.01 5.57 14.70
CA LYS A 353 -12.97 6.60 14.73
C LYS A 353 -12.44 6.97 13.35
N TYR A 354 -12.57 6.10 12.36
CA TYR A 354 -12.10 6.38 11.00
C TYR A 354 -13.07 7.31 10.26
N ARG A 355 -14.37 7.01 10.29
CA ARG A 355 -15.40 7.76 9.56
C ARG A 355 -15.99 8.93 10.35
N TYR A 356 -15.92 8.89 11.67
CA TYR A 356 -16.40 10.00 12.50
C TYR A 356 -15.72 11.30 12.07
N ARG A 357 -16.54 12.29 11.75
CA ARG A 357 -16.11 13.65 11.40
C ARG A 357 -16.45 14.57 12.57
N TYR A 358 -15.46 15.27 13.09
CA TYR A 358 -15.72 16.30 14.10
C TYR A 358 -16.71 17.35 13.56
N PRO A 359 -17.63 17.88 14.39
CA PRO A 359 -18.50 18.96 13.95
C PRO A 359 -17.68 20.18 13.49
N LYS A 360 -17.87 20.57 12.22
CA LYS A 360 -17.07 21.61 11.53
C LYS A 360 -15.56 21.31 11.42
N GLY A 361 -15.17 20.05 11.53
CA GLY A 361 -13.80 19.57 11.37
C GLY A 361 -13.71 18.42 10.37
N GLU A 362 -12.72 17.56 10.58
CA GLU A 362 -12.36 16.45 9.68
C GLU A 362 -12.58 15.08 10.34
N SER A 363 -12.71 14.05 9.50
CA SER A 363 -12.50 12.64 9.86
C SER A 363 -11.11 12.15 9.42
N TYR A 364 -10.72 10.93 9.82
CA TYR A 364 -9.52 10.32 9.22
C TYR A 364 -9.73 10.05 7.72
N GLU A 365 -10.95 9.77 7.28
CA GLU A 365 -11.27 9.61 5.85
C GLU A 365 -11.01 10.91 5.06
N ASP A 366 -11.40 12.07 5.61
CA ASP A 366 -11.08 13.38 5.01
C ASP A 366 -9.56 13.62 4.97
N LEU A 367 -8.87 13.27 6.06
CA LEU A 367 -7.43 13.43 6.17
C LEU A 367 -6.68 12.60 5.13
N VAL A 368 -7.11 11.37 4.88
CA VAL A 368 -6.49 10.50 3.86
C VAL A 368 -6.67 11.09 2.46
N GLN A 369 -7.86 11.63 2.14
CA GLN A 369 -8.07 12.33 0.87
C GLN A 369 -7.17 13.56 0.74
N ARG A 370 -7.03 14.33 1.82
CA ARG A 370 -6.15 15.52 1.86
C ARG A 370 -4.67 15.18 1.69
N LEU A 371 -4.23 14.02 2.18
CA LEU A 371 -2.83 13.58 2.11
C LEU A 371 -2.44 12.92 0.79
N GLU A 372 -3.39 12.67 -0.11
CA GLU A 372 -3.11 12.05 -1.40
C GLU A 372 -1.98 12.74 -2.20
N PRO A 373 -1.94 14.08 -2.36
CA PRO A 373 -0.84 14.73 -3.08
C PRO A 373 0.51 14.59 -2.38
N VAL A 374 0.53 14.52 -1.05
CA VAL A 374 1.75 14.31 -0.26
C VAL A 374 2.30 12.91 -0.52
N ILE A 375 1.42 11.91 -0.52
CA ILE A 375 1.79 10.51 -0.80
C ILE A 375 2.36 10.37 -2.20
N MET A 376 1.72 10.97 -3.21
CA MET A 376 2.23 10.95 -4.59
C MET A 376 3.62 11.57 -4.70
N GLU A 377 3.86 12.66 -3.98
CA GLU A 377 5.18 13.27 -3.96
C GLU A 377 6.20 12.41 -3.20
N LEU A 378 5.82 11.75 -2.10
CA LEU A 378 6.71 10.78 -1.39
C LEU A 378 7.09 9.59 -2.28
N GLU A 379 6.19 9.14 -3.15
CA GLU A 379 6.49 8.08 -4.11
C GLU A 379 7.47 8.50 -5.20
N ARG A 380 7.56 9.81 -5.48
CA ARG A 380 8.39 10.41 -6.52
C ARG A 380 9.78 10.82 -6.00
N GLN A 381 9.90 11.05 -4.70
CA GLN A 381 11.12 11.51 -4.07
C GLN A 381 11.96 10.34 -3.56
N GLU A 382 13.28 10.55 -3.48
CA GLU A 382 14.19 9.63 -2.80
C GLU A 382 14.15 9.83 -1.27
N ASN A 383 15.10 10.58 -0.71
CA ASN A 383 15.21 10.71 0.74
C ASN A 383 14.39 11.90 1.25
N VAL A 384 13.39 11.63 2.08
CA VAL A 384 12.50 12.66 2.65
C VAL A 384 12.34 12.47 4.16
N LEU A 385 12.47 13.56 4.92
CA LEU A 385 12.03 13.66 6.30
C LEU A 385 10.73 14.45 6.37
N VAL A 386 9.67 13.83 6.88
CA VAL A 386 8.37 14.47 7.12
C VAL A 386 8.19 14.71 8.62
N ILE A 387 8.14 15.97 9.02
CA ILE A 387 7.85 16.40 10.40
C ILE A 387 6.39 16.86 10.46
N CYS A 388 5.53 16.02 11.04
CA CYS A 388 4.08 16.19 11.03
C CYS A 388 3.45 15.96 12.41
N HIS A 389 2.25 15.38 12.46
CA HIS A 389 1.41 15.28 13.65
C HIS A 389 0.88 13.86 13.85
N GLN A 390 0.14 13.62 14.93
CA GLN A 390 -0.23 12.25 15.29
C GLN A 390 -1.21 11.63 14.30
N ALA A 391 -2.29 12.32 13.89
CA ALA A 391 -3.25 11.73 12.95
C ALA A 391 -2.66 11.65 11.53
N VAL A 392 -1.92 12.69 11.11
CA VAL A 392 -1.23 12.72 9.82
C VAL A 392 -0.21 11.58 9.69
N MET A 393 0.65 11.39 10.68
CA MET A 393 1.67 10.34 10.66
C MET A 393 1.05 8.95 10.64
N ARG A 394 -0.11 8.74 11.28
CA ARG A 394 -0.86 7.48 11.20
C ARG A 394 -1.34 7.19 9.78
N CYS A 395 -1.87 8.19 9.07
CA CYS A 395 -2.30 8.02 7.68
C CYS A 395 -1.13 7.66 6.77
N LEU A 396 0.00 8.37 6.90
CA LEU A 396 1.21 8.08 6.13
C LEU A 396 1.76 6.68 6.46
N LEU A 397 1.79 6.31 7.74
CA LEU A 397 2.27 4.98 8.15
C LEU A 397 1.32 3.87 7.66
N ALA A 398 0.01 4.09 7.71
CA ALA A 398 -0.96 3.13 7.21
C ALA A 398 -0.80 2.86 5.70
N TYR A 399 -0.48 3.90 4.93
CA TYR A 399 -0.13 3.77 3.50
C TYR A 399 1.07 2.85 3.29
N PHE A 400 2.20 3.13 3.94
CA PHE A 400 3.43 2.36 3.71
C PHE A 400 3.39 0.94 4.29
N LEU A 401 2.57 0.69 5.31
CA LEU A 401 2.49 -0.59 6.00
C LEU A 401 1.26 -1.44 5.65
N ASP A 402 0.52 -1.07 4.61
CA ASP A 402 -0.70 -1.75 4.17
C ASP A 402 -1.72 -1.97 5.31
N LYS A 403 -1.95 -0.93 6.13
CA LYS A 403 -2.89 -0.99 7.27
C LYS A 403 -4.30 -0.61 6.87
N SER A 404 -5.26 -1.34 7.43
CA SER A 404 -6.69 -1.16 7.19
C SER A 404 -7.20 0.17 7.76
N SER A 405 -8.37 0.61 7.28
CA SER A 405 -9.07 1.78 7.84
C SER A 405 -9.44 1.60 9.31
N GLU A 406 -9.60 0.36 9.78
CA GLU A 406 -9.89 0.05 11.18
C GLU A 406 -8.64 0.19 12.07
N GLU A 407 -7.47 -0.24 11.60
CA GLU A 407 -6.21 -0.14 12.34
C GLU A 407 -5.64 1.30 12.33
N LEU A 408 -5.80 2.02 11.22
CA LEU A 408 -5.15 3.32 10.96
C LEU A 408 -5.29 4.33 12.12
N PRO A 409 -6.49 4.62 12.68
CA PRO A 409 -6.66 5.61 13.76
C PRO A 409 -6.01 5.22 15.10
N TYR A 410 -5.47 4.00 15.19
CA TYR A 410 -4.88 3.40 16.39
C TYR A 410 -3.41 3.00 16.19
N LEU A 411 -2.78 3.32 15.06
CA LEU A 411 -1.33 3.13 14.92
C LEU A 411 -0.58 3.98 15.96
N ARG A 412 0.52 3.44 16.50
CA ARG A 412 1.35 4.12 17.49
C ARG A 412 2.40 4.98 16.79
N CYS A 413 2.31 6.29 17.02
CA CYS A 413 3.27 7.29 16.55
C CYS A 413 3.69 8.15 17.74
N PRO A 414 4.56 7.64 18.64
CA PRO A 414 4.94 8.35 19.86
C PRO A 414 5.69 9.65 19.54
N LEU A 415 5.64 10.62 20.47
CA LEU A 415 6.51 11.79 20.41
C LEU A 415 7.97 11.36 20.52
N HIS A 416 8.85 12.18 19.95
CA HIS A 416 10.31 12.08 20.09
C HIS A 416 10.95 10.80 19.52
N THR A 417 10.24 10.13 18.61
CA THR A 417 10.69 8.92 17.93
C THR A 417 10.62 9.13 16.43
N VAL A 418 11.71 8.81 15.74
CA VAL A 418 11.76 8.78 14.27
C VAL A 418 11.41 7.38 13.80
N LEU A 419 10.49 7.27 12.85
CA LEU A 419 10.26 6.05 12.11
C LEU A 419 10.98 6.15 10.77
N LYS A 420 11.98 5.30 10.56
CA LYS A 420 12.65 5.16 9.27
C LYS A 420 11.96 4.05 8.49
N LEU A 421 11.45 4.42 7.32
CA LEU A 421 10.76 3.56 6.39
C LEU A 421 11.69 3.26 5.21
N THR A 422 11.91 1.98 4.95
CA THR A 422 12.66 1.50 3.78
C THR A 422 11.71 0.68 2.90
N PRO A 423 11.16 1.24 1.81
CA PRO A 423 10.34 0.48 0.87
C PRO A 423 11.11 -0.72 0.31
N VAL A 424 10.46 -1.87 0.30
CA VAL A 424 11.00 -3.12 -0.25
C VAL A 424 9.96 -3.77 -1.17
N ALA A 425 10.40 -4.63 -2.07
CA ALA A 425 9.63 -5.54 -2.92
C ALA A 425 8.14 -5.77 -2.60
N TYR A 426 7.84 -6.24 -1.37
CA TYR A 426 6.49 -6.63 -0.93
C TYR A 426 5.98 -5.83 0.27
N GLY A 427 6.56 -4.66 0.56
CA GLY A 427 6.13 -3.85 1.69
C GLY A 427 7.10 -2.74 2.06
N CYS A 428 7.23 -2.49 3.36
CA CYS A 428 8.12 -1.47 3.88
C CYS A 428 8.70 -1.94 5.21
N GLU A 429 10.01 -1.90 5.35
CA GLU A 429 10.67 -2.10 6.64
C GLU A 429 10.51 -0.84 7.48
N VAL A 430 10.37 -1.02 8.80
CA VAL A 430 10.21 0.07 9.77
C VAL A 430 11.23 -0.08 10.88
N GLU A 431 12.05 0.95 11.06
CA GLU A 431 12.94 1.07 12.21
C GLU A 431 12.45 2.22 13.10
N SER A 432 12.25 1.95 14.38
CA SER A 432 11.79 2.93 15.37
C SER A 432 12.96 3.41 16.23
N ILE A 433 13.27 4.71 16.15
CA ILE A 433 14.47 5.29 16.73
C ILE A 433 14.05 6.39 17.71
N TYR A 434 14.05 6.06 19.01
CA TYR A 434 13.78 7.01 20.08
C TYR A 434 15.03 7.86 20.38
N LEU A 435 14.90 9.19 20.36
CA LEU A 435 16.06 10.10 20.46
C LEU A 435 16.39 10.52 21.90
N ASN A 436 16.03 9.70 22.88
CA ASN A 436 16.39 9.88 24.30
C ASN A 436 15.98 11.23 24.91
N VAL A 437 14.84 11.79 24.48
CA VAL A 437 14.22 12.96 25.09
C VAL A 437 12.81 12.58 25.52
N GLU A 438 12.52 12.69 26.82
CA GLU A 438 11.20 12.32 27.34
C GLU A 438 10.07 13.20 26.75
N ALA A 439 8.88 12.63 26.67
CA ALA A 439 7.65 13.32 26.27
C ALA A 439 6.44 12.71 26.96
N VAL A 440 5.35 13.47 27.06
CA VAL A 440 4.04 12.93 27.44
C VAL A 440 3.54 11.90 26.43
N ASN A 441 2.72 10.96 26.89
CA ASN A 441 2.01 10.05 26.01
C ASN A 441 0.72 10.70 25.49
N THR A 442 0.53 10.71 24.17
CA THR A 442 -0.70 11.24 23.52
C THR A 442 -1.52 10.14 22.87
N HIS A 443 -1.14 8.88 23.06
CA HIS A 443 -1.81 7.72 22.50
C HIS A 443 -2.95 7.27 23.41
N ARG A 444 -4.16 7.26 22.85
CA ARG A 444 -5.36 6.67 23.43
C ARG A 444 -5.67 5.36 22.74
N GLU A 445 -5.67 4.28 23.52
CA GLU A 445 -6.02 2.92 23.05
C GLU A 445 -7.45 2.85 22.52
N ARG A 446 -7.75 1.79 21.76
CA ARG A 446 -9.14 1.50 21.37
C ARG A 446 -9.93 1.08 22.62
N PRO A 447 -11.00 1.81 22.99
CA PRO A 447 -11.86 1.43 24.12
C PRO A 447 -12.64 0.16 23.78
N GLN A 448 -12.88 -0.68 24.80
CA GLN A 448 -13.65 -1.92 24.65
C GLN A 448 -15.16 -1.66 24.62
N ASN A 449 -15.65 -0.85 25.56
CA ASN A 449 -17.03 -0.38 25.57
C ASN A 449 -17.11 0.98 24.89
N VAL A 450 -17.94 1.10 23.87
CA VAL A 450 -18.14 2.32 23.06
C VAL A 450 -19.57 2.84 23.11
N ASP A 451 -20.39 2.31 24.02
CA ASP A 451 -21.78 2.72 24.19
C ASP A 451 -21.88 4.19 24.63
N VAL A 452 -22.83 4.93 24.06
CA VAL A 452 -23.06 6.35 24.37
C VAL A 452 -23.50 6.56 25.83
N SER A 453 -24.19 5.57 26.40
CA SER A 453 -24.67 5.58 27.78
C SER A 453 -23.65 5.12 28.82
N ARG A 454 -22.43 4.74 28.40
CA ARG A 454 -21.38 4.29 29.34
C ARG A 454 -21.00 5.43 30.30
N PRO A 455 -20.71 5.14 31.58
CA PRO A 455 -20.30 6.15 32.55
C PRO A 455 -19.06 6.94 32.09
N PRO A 456 -18.95 8.26 32.39
CA PRO A 456 -17.79 9.06 32.00
C PRO A 456 -16.45 8.50 32.47
N ALA A 457 -16.40 7.95 33.68
CA ALA A 457 -15.19 7.30 34.21
C ALA A 457 -14.73 6.14 33.33
N GLU A 458 -15.66 5.38 32.74
CA GLU A 458 -15.37 4.28 31.81
C GLU A 458 -14.93 4.80 30.44
N ALA A 459 -15.59 5.85 29.91
CA ALA A 459 -15.23 6.49 28.64
C ALA A 459 -13.80 7.05 28.63
N LEU A 460 -13.34 7.52 29.80
CA LEU A 460 -12.03 8.14 29.99
C LEU A 460 -10.92 7.14 30.32
N VAL A 461 -11.20 5.84 30.54
CA VAL A 461 -10.18 4.82 30.92
C VAL A 461 -8.99 4.76 29.95
N THR A 462 -9.23 4.98 28.67
CA THR A 462 -8.19 4.92 27.63
C THR A 462 -7.54 6.26 27.33
N VAL A 463 -8.03 7.36 27.93
CA VAL A 463 -7.42 8.68 27.80
C VAL A 463 -6.09 8.68 28.56
N PRO A 464 -4.97 9.05 27.92
CA PRO A 464 -3.68 9.08 28.60
C PRO A 464 -3.65 10.17 29.67
N GLU A 465 -2.97 9.88 30.78
CA GLU A 465 -2.69 10.89 31.80
C GLU A 465 -1.88 12.04 31.21
N HIS A 466 -2.22 13.25 31.63
CA HIS A 466 -1.48 14.47 31.33
C HIS A 466 -0.98 15.06 32.66
N TYR A 467 0.22 15.65 32.64
CA TYR A 467 0.97 16.09 33.82
C TYR A 467 1.09 17.61 33.92
#